data_AF-A0A952TAG1-F1
#
_entry.id   AF-A0A952TAG1-F1
#
_cell.length_a   1.000
_cell.length_b   1.000
_cell.length_c   1.000
_cell.angle_alpha   90.00
_cell.angle_beta   90.00
_cell.angle_gamma   90.00
#
_symmetry.space_group_name_H-M   'P 1'
#
loop_
_entity.id
_entity.type
_entity.pdbx_description
1 polymer ?
#
loop_
_entity_poly.entity_id
_entity_poly.type
_entity_poly.pdbx_seq_one_letter_code
_entity_poly.pdbx_strand_id
1 'polypeptide(L)' 'MKILLEIPDNKSGFFMEVLRNLSFVKKTTLLSDAKAELMQDIREAVEEMKLIRAGKLKGIPAKDLLDEL' A
#
# COMPACT_ATOMS: atom_id res chain seq x y z
N MET A 1 -1.04 14.22 1.69
CA MET A 1 -1.50 12.84 1.96
C MET A 1 -1.45 12.05 0.66
N LYS A 2 -1.03 10.78 0.69
CA LYS A 2 -1.07 9.86 -0.46
C LYS A 2 -2.03 8.72 -0.11
N ILE A 3 -2.84 8.29 -1.06
CA ILE A 3 -3.88 7.26 -0.87
C ILE A 3 -3.73 6.22 -1.98
N LEU A 4 -3.82 4.95 -1.62
CA LEU A 4 -3.95 3.83 -2.55
C LEU A 4 -5.43 3.43 -2.58
N LEU A 5 -5.98 3.24 -3.77
CA LEU A 5 -7.39 2.89 -3.96
C LEU A 5 -7.47 1.64 -4.85
N GLU A 6 -8.16 0.63 -4.36
CA GLU A 6 -8.51 -0.56 -5.14
C GLU A 6 -9.90 -0.36 -5.73
N ILE A 7 -10.01 -0.48 -7.06
CA ILE A 7 -11.21 -0.14 -7.81
C ILE A 7 -11.46 -1.26 -8.81
N PRO A 8 -12.69 -1.80 -8.91
CA PRO A 8 -13.04 -2.75 -9.95
C PRO A 8 -12.74 -2.20 -11.34
N ASP A 9 -12.17 -3.03 -12.22
CA ASP A 9 -11.75 -2.63 -13.57
C ASP A 9 -12.85 -1.93 -14.37
N ASN A 10 -14.09 -2.43 -14.25
CA ASN A 10 -15.26 -1.88 -14.92
C ASN A 10 -15.65 -0.46 -14.46
N LYS A 11 -15.11 0.02 -13.33
CA LYS A 11 -15.32 1.38 -12.80
C LYS A 11 -14.06 2.25 -12.85
N SER A 12 -12.90 1.68 -13.19
CA SER A 12 -11.61 2.39 -13.23
C SER A 12 -11.63 3.59 -14.19
N GLY A 13 -12.19 3.43 -15.39
CA GLY A 13 -12.29 4.48 -16.40
C GLY A 13 -13.08 5.69 -15.93
N PHE A 14 -14.29 5.46 -15.42
CA PHE A 14 -15.13 6.50 -14.84
C PHE A 14 -14.43 7.23 -13.68
N PHE A 15 -13.78 6.48 -12.78
CA PHE A 15 -13.11 7.09 -11.64
C PHE A 15 -11.93 7.98 -12.05
N MET A 16 -11.18 7.58 -13.07
CA MET A 16 -10.08 8.39 -13.62
C MET A 16 -10.58 9.71 -14.22
N GLU A 17 -11.75 9.72 -14.85
CA GLU A 17 -12.37 10.96 -15.35
C GLU A 17 -12.75 11.90 -14.21
N VAL A 18 -13.33 11.36 -13.12
CA VAL A 18 -13.64 12.15 -11.92
C VAL A 18 -12.37 12.77 -11.35
N LEU A 19 -11.31 11.98 -11.17
CA LEU A 19 -10.03 12.47 -10.61
C LEU A 19 -9.39 13.56 -11.46
N ARG A 20 -9.49 13.50 -12.80
CA ARG A 20 -8.97 14.54 -13.71
C ARG A 20 -9.69 15.87 -13.57
N ASN A 21 -10.97 15.85 -13.19
CA ASN A 21 -11.77 17.06 -12.99
C ASN A 21 -11.55 17.73 -11.61
N LEU A 22 -10.86 17.06 -10.69
CA LEU A 22 -10.55 17.60 -9.37
C LEU A 22 -9.24 18.39 -9.40
N SER A 23 -9.33 19.72 -9.40
CA SER A 23 -8.17 20.64 -9.50
C SER A 23 -7.13 20.50 -8.38
N PHE A 24 -7.50 19.91 -7.25
CA PHE A 24 -6.61 19.65 -6.11
C PHE A 24 -5.83 18.33 -6.23
N VAL A 25 -6.17 17.45 -7.19
CA VAL A 25 -5.44 16.20 -7.45
C VAL A 25 -4.19 16.52 -8.24
N LYS A 26 -3.04 16.52 -7.57
CA LYS A 26 -1.76 16.89 -8.18
C LYS A 26 -1.22 15.83 -9.14
N LYS A 27 -1.41 14.54 -8.81
CA LYS A 27 -0.88 13.39 -9.57
C LYS A 27 -1.75 12.15 -9.34
N THR A 28 -1.95 11.40 -10.41
CA THR A 28 -2.57 10.07 -10.42
C THR A 28 -1.59 9.10 -11.08
N THR A 29 -1.33 7.97 -10.42
CA THR A 29 -0.42 6.94 -10.91
C THR A 29 -1.16 5.63 -10.94
N LEU A 30 -1.22 4.99 -12.12
CA LEU A 30 -1.69 3.61 -12.24
C LEU A 30 -0.57 2.68 -11.76
N LEU A 31 -0.93 1.76 -10.87
CA LEU A 31 -0.04 0.71 -10.40
C LEU A 31 -0.51 -0.61 -11.04
N SER A 32 0.44 -1.49 -11.33
CA SER A 32 0.13 -2.89 -11.57
C SER A 32 -0.22 -3.56 -10.25
N ASP A 33 -0.99 -4.64 -10.27
CA ASP A 33 -1.39 -5.39 -9.07
C ASP A 33 -0.19 -5.75 -8.20
N ALA A 34 0.85 -6.34 -8.79
CA ALA A 34 2.10 -6.68 -8.09
C ALA A 34 2.81 -5.49 -7.43
N LYS A 35 2.66 -4.26 -7.96
CA LYS A 35 3.23 -3.05 -7.35
C LYS A 35 2.35 -2.52 -6.23
N ALA A 36 1.03 -2.66 -6.36
CA ALA A 36 0.09 -2.25 -5.33
C ALA A 36 0.22 -3.16 -4.09
N GLU A 37 0.28 -4.48 -4.31
CA GLU A 37 0.50 -5.51 -3.29
C GLU A 37 1.84 -5.27 -2.56
N LEU A 38 2.95 -5.16 -3.30
CA LEU A 38 4.26 -4.85 -2.71
C LEU A 38 4.26 -3.57 -1.86
N MET A 39 3.53 -2.53 -2.28
CA MET A 39 3.42 -1.30 -1.49
C MET A 39 2.61 -1.49 -0.20
N GLN A 40 1.59 -2.35 -0.21
CA GLN A 40 0.83 -2.71 0.98
C GLN A 40 1.71 -3.52 1.93
N ASP A 41 2.38 -4.56 1.45
CA ASP A 41 3.27 -5.42 2.24
C ASP A 41 4.36 -4.61 2.94
N ILE A 42 5.05 -3.73 2.19
CA ILE A 42 6.10 -2.87 2.76
C ILE A 42 5.52 -1.94 3.83
N ARG A 43 4.32 -1.40 3.59
CA ARG A 43 3.68 -0.51 4.56
C ARG A 43 3.33 -1.25 5.85
N GLU A 44 2.76 -2.44 5.74
CA GLU A 44 2.41 -3.28 6.88
C GLU A 44 3.66 -3.68 7.67
N ALA A 45 4.71 -4.16 7.00
CA ALA A 45 5.99 -4.50 7.61
C ALA A 45 6.61 -3.32 8.38
N VAL A 46 6.52 -2.10 7.83
CA VAL A 46 7.00 -0.89 8.51
C VAL A 46 6.16 -0.55 9.75
N GLU A 47 4.84 -0.70 9.71
CA GLU A 47 3.98 -0.49 10.87
C GLU A 47 4.23 -1.54 11.96
N GLU A 48 4.38 -2.81 11.60
CA GLU A 48 4.76 -3.88 12.52
C GLU A 48 6.11 -3.59 13.18
N MET A 49 7.12 -3.18 12.40
CA MET A 49 8.44 -2.81 12.92
C MET A 49 8.35 -1.65 13.93
N LYS A 50 7.48 -0.66 13.69
CA LYS A 50 7.24 0.42 14.67
C LYS A 50 6.62 -0.12 15.95
N LEU A 51 5.66 -1.03 15.86
CA LEU A 51 5.02 -1.66 17.02
C LEU A 51 6.00 -2.52 17.83
N ILE A 52 6.90 -3.26 17.16
CA ILE A 52 7.97 -4.02 17.79
C ILE A 52 8.93 -3.08 18.53
N ARG A 53 9.36 -1.99 17.89
CA ARG A 53 10.21 -0.96 18.53
C ARG A 53 9.53 -0.29 19.72
N ALA A 54 8.21 -0.15 19.69
CA ALA A 54 7.41 0.37 20.80
C ALA A 54 7.15 -0.66 21.91
N GLY A 55 7.63 -1.90 21.77
CA GLY A 55 7.40 -3.00 22.73
C GLY A 55 5.98 -3.54 22.73
N LYS A 56 5.15 -3.20 21.73
CA LYS A 56 3.74 -3.64 21.61
C LYS A 56 3.59 -4.99 20.91
N LEU A 57 4.55 -5.34 20.06
CA LEU A 57 4.62 -6.63 19.37
C LEU A 57 5.99 -7.27 19.63
N LYS A 58 6.03 -8.60 19.58
CA LYS A 58 7.27 -9.36 19.68
C LYS A 58 7.77 -9.65 18.27
N GLY A 59 8.97 -9.17 17.95
CA GLY A 59 9.63 -9.51 16.69
C GLY A 59 10.13 -10.95 16.67
N ILE A 60 10.33 -11.48 15.47
CA ILE A 60 10.99 -12.75 15.21
C ILE A 60 12.40 -12.52 14.63
N PRO A 61 13.33 -13.49 14.76
CA PRO A 61 14.59 -13.46 14.05
C PRO A 61 14.39 -13.29 12.54
N ALA A 62 15.27 -12.52 11.90
CA ALA A 62 15.16 -12.24 10.46
C ALA A 62 15.25 -13.52 9.59
N LYS A 63 15.94 -14.56 10.08
CA LYS A 63 16.01 -15.85 9.40
C LYS A 63 14.65 -16.54 9.37
N ASP A 64 13.97 -16.56 10.51
CA ASP A 64 12.65 -17.21 10.63
C ASP A 64 11.62 -16.50 9.76
N LEU A 65 11.68 -15.16 9.66
CA LEU A 65 10.86 -14.39 8.72
C LEU A 65 11.11 -14.78 7.25
N LEU A 66 12.37 -14.97 6.86
CA LEU A 66 12.72 -15.36 5.48
C LEU A 66 12.29 -16.79 5.14
N ASP A 67 12.21 -17.68 6.14
CA ASP A 67 11.78 -19.07 5.95
C ASP A 67 10.24 -19.18 5.81
N GLU A 68 9.48 -18.13 6.15
CA GLU A 68 8.00 -18.08 6.08
C GLU A 68 7.45 -17.46 4.77
N LEU A 69 8.30 -16.82 3.95
CA LEU A 69 7.96 -16.17 2.67
C LEU A 69 8.25 -17.05 1.46
#